data_AF-A0ABD3N1V8-F1
#
_entry.id   AF-A0ABD3N1V8-F1
#
_cell.length_a   1.000
_cell.length_b   1.000
_cell.length_c   1.000
_cell.angle_alpha   90.00
_cell.angle_beta   90.00
_cell.angle_gamma   90.00
#
_symmetry.space_group_name_H-M   'P 1'
#
loop_
_entity.id
_entity.type
_entity.pdbx_description
1 polymer ?
#
loop_
_entity_poly.entity_id
_entity_poly.type
_entity_poly.pdbx_seq_one_letter_code
_entity_poly.pdbx_strand_id
1 'polypeptide(L)'
;MTATMEEAGESTKLYQDLLTFLTSPRDDLRKAAAEATLSALLSTPNNEACSKLTSLNAIRPLCRIASSSDADAPGSGSGSIHALSALNILCSHDLMGNQCRLDFIEAGGIGRMIEIALEPIPKEESVRDKWRKRVNYACALLANGTREEVGAVEFVGLSFPEEAVPTTTRSSSCIDENRGEDDPVVRDAKPTATLLLMRLLNPSFVDVDSVEYKSSVKAISGNNKEYDSDLDENDLEETHPEEQDLETQKTQQLSVKANEHYDPYQQVASVLMNITQLESGRKFLMKLIHKPNDEDTTASNNTSSHLQSILPELNSPNVHRRRGIAGTLKNCCFSQDFTWWLLNVVHLDKCLLLPLAGPEELTIDEKVGLDPDYWLSGPSKVREPDRLVRLSLVEAILLLLASGRQYRETLRQRRTYVIIKMADMVEENEEIGERMNECVQYLRRDEEGEEEGSSDRRAYEVYARGMVERNGEFDCGRKLLLTDGKDGEVKENDIEVDYDHID
;
A
#
# COMPACT_ATOMS: atom_id res chain seq x y z
N MET A 1 -17.83 -42.35 -23.24
CA MET A 1 -18.52 -42.29 -21.93
C MET A 1 -17.87 -43.19 -20.90
N THR A 2 -17.52 -44.44 -21.22
CA THR A 2 -16.75 -45.32 -20.32
C THR A 2 -15.29 -44.89 -20.15
N ALA A 3 -14.56 -44.59 -21.24
CA ALA A 3 -13.16 -44.14 -21.17
C ALA A 3 -12.98 -42.83 -20.36
N THR A 4 -13.89 -41.87 -20.53
CA THR A 4 -13.88 -40.59 -19.80
C THR A 4 -14.18 -40.74 -18.30
N MET A 5 -14.92 -41.80 -17.90
CA MET A 5 -15.18 -42.08 -16.48
C MET A 5 -14.02 -42.83 -15.82
N GLU A 6 -13.30 -43.64 -16.60
CA GLU A 6 -12.11 -44.36 -16.15
C GLU A 6 -10.93 -43.40 -15.93
N GLU A 7 -10.68 -42.49 -16.88
CA GLU A 7 -9.69 -41.40 -16.74
C GLU A 7 -9.97 -40.48 -15.55
N ALA A 8 -11.24 -40.12 -15.30
CA ALA A 8 -11.64 -39.31 -14.15
C ALA A 8 -11.43 -40.04 -12.81
N GLY A 9 -11.58 -41.37 -12.80
CA GLY A 9 -11.30 -42.23 -11.65
C GLY A 9 -9.81 -42.32 -11.34
N GLU A 10 -8.97 -42.47 -12.37
CA GLU A 10 -7.51 -42.52 -12.24
C GLU A 10 -6.93 -41.18 -11.77
N SER A 11 -7.39 -40.06 -12.33
CA SER A 11 -7.01 -38.69 -11.89
C SER A 11 -7.35 -38.50 -10.40
N THR A 12 -8.55 -38.91 -9.96
CA THR A 12 -8.95 -38.77 -8.56
C THR A 12 -8.08 -39.61 -7.61
N LYS A 13 -7.71 -40.83 -8.03
CA LYS A 13 -6.82 -41.69 -7.26
C LYS A 13 -5.41 -41.10 -7.14
N LEU A 14 -4.89 -40.48 -8.20
CA LEU A 14 -3.59 -39.81 -8.19
C LEU A 14 -3.51 -38.71 -7.11
N TYR A 15 -4.52 -37.83 -7.04
CA TYR A 15 -4.55 -36.77 -6.03
C TYR A 15 -4.74 -37.31 -4.60
N GLN A 16 -5.42 -38.46 -4.45
CA GLN A 16 -5.57 -39.12 -3.16
C GLN A 16 -4.28 -39.79 -2.68
N ASP A 17 -3.52 -40.39 -3.60
CA ASP A 17 -2.17 -40.89 -3.34
C ASP A 17 -1.23 -39.73 -2.98
N LEU A 18 -1.32 -38.59 -3.70
CA LEU A 18 -0.57 -37.38 -3.40
C LEU A 18 -0.85 -36.86 -1.98
N LEU A 19 -2.12 -36.82 -1.56
CA LEU A 19 -2.50 -36.45 -0.18
C LEU A 19 -1.90 -37.40 0.87
N THR A 20 -1.85 -38.69 0.56
CA THR A 20 -1.22 -39.69 1.41
C THR A 20 0.29 -39.41 1.59
N PHE A 21 0.97 -38.96 0.54
CA PHE A 21 2.38 -38.55 0.65
C PHE A 21 2.57 -37.21 1.38
N LEU A 22 1.68 -36.23 1.19
CA LEU A 22 1.70 -34.95 1.93
C LEU A 22 1.53 -35.15 3.44
N THR A 23 0.80 -36.17 3.85
CA THR A 23 0.55 -36.51 5.27
C THR A 23 1.52 -37.55 5.83
N SER A 24 2.47 -38.02 5.03
CA SER A 24 3.44 -39.05 5.42
C SER A 24 4.26 -38.64 6.65
N PRO A 25 4.60 -39.58 7.56
CA PRO A 25 5.51 -39.30 8.67
C PRO A 25 6.93 -38.97 8.20
N ARG A 26 7.31 -39.41 6.99
CA ARG A 26 8.62 -39.22 6.38
C ARG A 26 8.75 -37.83 5.74
N ASP A 27 9.80 -37.11 6.11
CA ASP A 27 10.02 -35.73 5.66
C ASP A 27 10.36 -35.61 4.18
N ASP A 28 11.21 -36.51 3.67
CA ASP A 28 11.58 -36.59 2.26
C ASP A 28 10.38 -36.81 1.35
N LEU A 29 9.46 -37.71 1.73
CA LEU A 29 8.22 -37.96 0.99
C LEU A 29 7.30 -36.74 0.97
N ARG A 30 7.18 -36.01 2.10
CA ARG A 30 6.40 -34.78 2.16
C ARG A 30 6.97 -33.69 1.25
N LYS A 31 8.30 -33.52 1.25
CA LYS A 31 8.99 -32.53 0.40
C LYS A 31 8.79 -32.84 -1.08
N ALA A 32 8.95 -34.09 -1.49
CA ALA A 32 8.70 -34.53 -2.86
C ALA A 32 7.22 -34.36 -3.26
N ALA A 33 6.29 -34.65 -2.34
CA ALA A 33 4.86 -34.44 -2.56
C ALA A 33 4.49 -32.96 -2.70
N ALA A 34 5.10 -32.07 -1.93
CA ALA A 34 4.90 -30.62 -2.07
C ALA A 34 5.39 -30.10 -3.43
N GLU A 35 6.53 -30.60 -3.91
CA GLU A 35 7.05 -30.29 -5.25
C GLU A 35 6.14 -30.81 -6.37
N ALA A 36 5.64 -32.04 -6.24
CA ALA A 36 4.67 -32.61 -7.18
C ALA A 36 3.34 -31.83 -7.17
N THR A 37 2.89 -31.37 -5.99
CA THR A 37 1.71 -30.52 -5.85
C THR A 37 1.89 -29.21 -6.58
N LEU A 38 3.02 -28.52 -6.38
CA LEU A 38 3.34 -27.29 -7.10
C LEU A 38 3.39 -27.52 -8.61
N SER A 39 4.03 -28.61 -9.05
CA SER A 39 4.13 -28.96 -10.47
C SER A 39 2.74 -29.19 -11.10
N ALA A 40 1.83 -29.84 -10.38
CA ALA A 40 0.45 -30.03 -10.82
C ALA A 40 -0.31 -28.69 -10.91
N LEU A 41 -0.12 -27.79 -9.95
CA LEU A 41 -0.75 -26.45 -9.93
C LEU A 41 -0.23 -25.53 -11.03
N LEU A 42 1.03 -25.68 -11.42
CA LEU A 42 1.64 -24.92 -12.53
C LEU A 42 1.28 -25.49 -13.91
N SER A 43 0.70 -26.69 -13.96
CA SER A 43 0.24 -27.29 -15.22
C SER A 43 -1.08 -26.66 -15.68
N THR A 44 -1.23 -26.45 -16.99
CA THR A 44 -2.43 -25.83 -17.58
C THR A 44 -3.38 -26.92 -18.11
N PRO A 45 -4.69 -26.89 -17.78
CA PRO A 45 -5.38 -25.93 -16.91
C PRO A 45 -5.27 -26.27 -15.42
N ASN A 46 -4.91 -25.27 -14.61
CA ASN A 46 -4.76 -25.38 -13.16
C ASN A 46 -6.07 -25.59 -12.39
N ASN A 47 -7.23 -25.32 -13.02
CA ASN A 47 -8.55 -25.37 -12.40
C ASN A 47 -8.90 -26.75 -11.83
N GLU A 48 -8.59 -27.84 -12.57
CA GLU A 48 -8.87 -29.20 -12.11
C GLU A 48 -8.02 -29.55 -10.88
N ALA A 49 -6.71 -29.28 -10.97
CA ALA A 49 -5.77 -29.52 -9.88
C ALA A 49 -6.19 -28.76 -8.61
N CYS A 50 -6.51 -27.47 -8.73
CA CYS A 50 -6.95 -26.65 -7.61
C CYS A 50 -8.26 -27.19 -7.00
N SER A 51 -9.25 -27.52 -7.83
CA SER A 51 -10.52 -28.05 -7.37
C SER A 51 -10.35 -29.37 -6.61
N LYS A 52 -9.57 -30.31 -7.15
CA LYS A 52 -9.29 -31.61 -6.54
C LYS A 52 -8.51 -31.47 -5.23
N LEU A 53 -7.45 -30.67 -5.21
CA LEU A 53 -6.62 -30.45 -4.03
C LEU A 53 -7.41 -29.76 -2.90
N THR A 54 -8.27 -28.82 -3.24
CA THR A 54 -9.17 -28.16 -2.27
C THR A 54 -10.17 -29.18 -1.71
N SER A 55 -10.82 -29.99 -2.57
CA SER A 55 -11.77 -31.01 -2.11
C SER A 55 -11.16 -32.07 -1.19
N LEU A 56 -9.86 -32.31 -1.32
CA LEU A 56 -9.09 -33.27 -0.54
C LEU A 56 -8.47 -32.66 0.73
N ASN A 57 -8.75 -31.38 1.03
CA ASN A 57 -8.20 -30.64 2.15
C ASN A 57 -6.65 -30.66 2.18
N ALA A 58 -6.03 -30.45 1.02
CA ALA A 58 -4.58 -30.41 0.88
C ALA A 58 -3.93 -29.20 1.59
N ILE A 59 -4.71 -28.16 1.90
CA ILE A 59 -4.26 -26.93 2.57
C ILE A 59 -3.62 -27.23 3.94
N ARG A 60 -4.25 -28.07 4.76
CA ARG A 60 -3.75 -28.37 6.11
C ARG A 60 -2.40 -29.10 6.11
N PRO A 61 -2.20 -30.19 5.32
CA PRO A 61 -0.89 -30.80 5.14
C PRO A 61 0.16 -29.82 4.59
N LEU A 62 -0.19 -28.99 3.61
CA LEU A 62 0.74 -28.01 3.04
C LEU A 62 1.18 -26.95 4.07
N CYS A 63 0.26 -26.46 4.93
CA CYS A 63 0.61 -25.53 6.01
C CYS A 63 1.62 -26.15 7.00
N ARG A 64 1.50 -27.45 7.27
CA ARG A 64 2.45 -28.18 8.12
C ARG A 64 3.83 -28.26 7.49
N ILE A 65 3.91 -28.52 6.18
CA ILE A 65 5.17 -28.59 5.43
C ILE A 65 5.81 -27.20 5.31
N ALA A 66 5.02 -26.16 5.06
CA ALA A 66 5.51 -24.77 5.00
C ALA A 66 6.23 -24.33 6.29
N SER A 67 5.79 -24.85 7.44
CA SER A 67 6.34 -24.51 8.76
C SER A 67 7.62 -25.26 9.12
N SER A 68 8.02 -26.29 8.37
CA SER A 68 9.29 -26.97 8.67
C SER A 68 10.45 -26.05 8.34
N SER A 69 11.33 -25.76 9.30
CA SER A 69 12.60 -25.12 9.00
C SER A 69 13.40 -26.06 8.12
N ASP A 70 13.68 -25.65 6.88
CA ASP A 70 14.60 -26.37 5.99
C ASP A 70 16.02 -26.20 6.55
N ALA A 71 16.32 -26.90 7.64
CA ALA A 71 17.63 -26.87 8.28
C ALA A 71 18.67 -27.51 7.36
N ASP A 72 19.42 -26.66 6.67
CA ASP A 72 20.86 -26.73 6.33
C ASP A 72 21.49 -28.06 5.90
N ALA A 73 20.72 -29.03 5.39
CA ALA A 73 21.31 -30.19 4.72
C ALA A 73 21.48 -29.90 3.22
N PRO A 74 22.71 -29.88 2.67
CA PRO A 74 22.94 -29.84 1.23
C PRO A 74 22.20 -31.03 0.58
N GLY A 75 21.25 -30.76 -0.32
CA GLY A 75 20.39 -31.78 -0.92
C GLY A 75 19.05 -32.02 -0.22
N SER A 76 18.75 -31.35 0.90
CA SER A 76 17.38 -31.24 1.42
C SER A 76 16.56 -30.42 0.41
N GLY A 77 15.63 -31.07 -0.27
CA GLY A 77 14.73 -30.42 -1.22
C GLY A 77 14.03 -29.21 -0.60
N SER A 78 13.73 -28.22 -1.46
CA SER A 78 13.11 -26.94 -1.11
C SER A 78 11.62 -27.07 -0.77
N GLY A 79 11.24 -28.13 -0.05
CA GLY A 79 9.85 -28.53 0.11
C GLY A 79 9.01 -27.55 0.91
N SER A 80 9.59 -26.80 1.85
CA SER A 80 8.87 -25.72 2.54
C SER A 80 8.49 -24.59 1.57
N ILE A 81 9.42 -24.18 0.70
CA ILE A 81 9.20 -23.15 -0.33
C ILE A 81 8.21 -23.65 -1.39
N HIS A 82 8.30 -24.92 -1.80
CA HIS A 82 7.32 -25.50 -2.72
C HIS A 82 5.92 -25.52 -2.12
N ALA A 83 5.79 -25.88 -0.83
CA ALA A 83 4.52 -25.85 -0.13
C ALA A 83 3.96 -24.43 0.01
N LEU A 84 4.80 -23.45 0.36
CA LEU A 84 4.43 -22.04 0.42
C LEU A 84 3.95 -21.51 -0.94
N SER A 85 4.68 -21.82 -2.01
CA SER A 85 4.31 -21.44 -3.38
C SER A 85 2.99 -22.09 -3.82
N ALA A 86 2.82 -23.39 -3.56
CA ALA A 86 1.57 -24.11 -3.84
C ALA A 86 0.38 -23.51 -3.07
N LEU A 87 0.54 -23.22 -1.78
CA LEU A 87 -0.48 -22.54 -0.98
C LEU A 87 -0.81 -21.15 -1.56
N ASN A 88 0.20 -20.40 -2.00
CA ASN A 88 0.00 -19.07 -2.56
C ASN A 88 -0.84 -19.11 -3.85
N ILE A 89 -0.58 -20.09 -4.72
CA ILE A 89 -1.38 -20.33 -5.93
C ILE A 89 -2.82 -20.71 -5.56
N LEU A 90 -3.01 -21.65 -4.62
CA LEU A 90 -4.33 -22.08 -4.17
C LEU A 90 -5.15 -20.94 -3.55
N CYS A 91 -4.53 -20.11 -2.70
CA CYS A 91 -5.21 -19.00 -2.03
C CYS A 91 -5.50 -17.81 -2.95
N SER A 92 -4.75 -17.68 -4.05
CA SER A 92 -4.92 -16.62 -5.05
C SER A 92 -5.84 -17.01 -6.21
N HIS A 93 -6.28 -18.28 -6.27
CA HIS A 93 -7.08 -18.80 -7.37
C HIS A 93 -8.45 -18.10 -7.47
N ASP A 94 -8.88 -17.76 -8.68
CA ASP A 94 -10.10 -16.95 -8.89
C ASP A 94 -11.38 -17.64 -8.38
N LEU A 95 -11.55 -18.93 -8.67
CA LEU A 95 -12.74 -19.69 -8.28
C LEU A 95 -12.68 -20.29 -6.85
N MET A 96 -11.55 -20.92 -6.50
CA MET A 96 -11.41 -21.67 -5.24
C MET A 96 -10.72 -20.88 -4.12
N GLY A 97 -10.17 -19.70 -4.42
CA GLY A 97 -9.31 -18.95 -3.50
C GLY A 97 -10.00 -18.62 -2.18
N ASN A 98 -11.29 -18.25 -2.19
CA ASN A 98 -12.04 -17.96 -0.96
C ASN A 98 -12.06 -19.16 -0.02
N GLN A 99 -12.38 -20.36 -0.53
CA GLN A 99 -12.39 -21.58 0.28
C GLN A 99 -10.97 -21.93 0.76
N CYS A 100 -9.98 -21.88 -0.13
CA CYS A 100 -8.58 -22.14 0.23
C CYS A 100 -8.08 -21.21 1.35
N ARG A 101 -8.47 -19.94 1.32
CA ARG A 101 -8.10 -18.96 2.36
C ARG A 101 -8.77 -19.26 3.69
N LEU A 102 -10.05 -19.63 3.70
CA LEU A 102 -10.74 -20.05 4.93
C LEU A 102 -10.11 -21.31 5.53
N ASP A 103 -9.85 -22.33 4.71
CA ASP A 103 -9.16 -23.56 5.13
C ASP A 103 -7.75 -23.27 5.64
N PHE A 104 -7.05 -22.30 5.03
CA PHE A 104 -5.72 -21.86 5.45
C PHE A 104 -5.76 -21.18 6.83
N ILE A 105 -6.74 -20.31 7.06
CA ILE A 105 -6.97 -19.66 8.36
C ILE A 105 -7.32 -20.71 9.41
N GLU A 106 -8.27 -21.61 9.14
CA GLU A 106 -8.67 -22.69 10.06
C GLU A 106 -7.51 -23.64 10.39
N ALA A 107 -6.63 -23.89 9.42
CA ALA A 107 -5.41 -24.67 9.64
C ALA A 107 -4.39 -23.95 10.56
N GLY A 108 -4.62 -22.70 10.97
CA GLY A 108 -3.72 -21.84 11.74
C GLY A 108 -2.60 -21.24 10.89
N GLY A 109 -2.89 -20.95 9.63
CA GLY A 109 -1.95 -20.44 8.64
C GLY A 109 -1.39 -19.07 9.01
N ILE A 110 -2.23 -18.18 9.57
CA ILE A 110 -1.84 -16.81 9.94
C ILE A 110 -0.67 -16.82 10.94
N GLY A 111 -0.81 -17.51 12.07
CA GLY A 111 0.24 -17.63 13.08
C GLY A 111 1.56 -18.22 12.54
N ARG A 112 1.47 -19.25 11.71
CA ARG A 112 2.65 -19.89 11.08
C ARG A 112 3.38 -18.95 10.11
N MET A 113 2.64 -18.21 9.30
CA MET A 113 3.25 -17.27 8.35
C MET A 113 3.87 -16.07 9.07
N ILE A 114 3.30 -15.64 10.20
CA ILE A 114 3.92 -14.63 11.08
C ILE A 114 5.27 -15.13 11.60
N GLU A 115 5.36 -16.37 12.07
CA GLU A 115 6.62 -16.94 12.54
C GLU A 115 7.69 -16.97 11.44
N ILE A 116 7.32 -17.41 10.24
CA ILE A 116 8.22 -17.41 9.07
C ILE A 116 8.63 -15.98 8.70
N ALA A 117 7.68 -15.04 8.67
CA ALA A 117 7.95 -13.65 8.28
C ALA A 117 8.84 -12.92 9.30
N LEU A 118 8.87 -13.37 10.56
CA LEU A 118 9.71 -12.81 11.61
C LEU A 118 11.06 -13.53 11.78
N GLU A 119 11.36 -14.56 10.96
CA GLU A 119 12.65 -15.24 10.95
C GLU A 119 13.82 -14.25 10.83
N PRO A 120 14.91 -14.43 11.60
CA PRO A 120 16.07 -13.55 11.51
C PRO A 120 16.81 -13.75 10.19
N ILE A 121 17.47 -12.68 9.69
CA ILE A 121 18.29 -12.75 8.48
C ILE A 121 19.41 -13.79 8.69
N PRO A 122 19.57 -14.77 7.78
CA PRO A 122 20.68 -15.70 7.84
C PRO A 122 22.04 -15.01 7.75
N LYS A 123 22.98 -15.44 8.60
CA LYS A 123 24.36 -14.91 8.58
C LYS A 123 25.07 -15.25 7.27
N GLU A 124 24.90 -16.48 6.80
CA GLU A 124 25.48 -16.97 5.55
C GLU A 124 24.72 -16.44 4.34
N GLU A 125 25.44 -15.86 3.39
CA GLU A 125 24.87 -15.21 2.21
C GLU A 125 24.26 -16.20 1.21
N SER A 126 24.82 -17.40 1.11
CA SER A 126 24.40 -18.48 0.19
C SER A 126 22.93 -18.90 0.37
N VAL A 127 22.39 -18.74 1.59
CA VAL A 127 21.02 -19.12 1.95
C VAL A 127 20.05 -17.94 2.00
N ARG A 128 20.53 -16.69 1.88
CA ARG A 128 19.68 -15.49 1.96
C ARG A 128 18.64 -15.42 0.86
N ASP A 129 18.96 -15.87 -0.35
CA ASP A 129 18.01 -15.91 -1.47
C ASP A 129 16.80 -16.81 -1.17
N LYS A 130 17.07 -18.03 -0.66
CA LYS A 130 16.02 -18.97 -0.24
C LYS A 130 15.20 -18.40 0.91
N TRP A 131 15.85 -17.77 1.89
CA TRP A 131 15.18 -17.10 3.00
C TRP A 131 14.27 -15.97 2.51
N ARG A 132 14.73 -15.10 1.59
CA ARG A 132 13.91 -14.03 1.02
C ARG A 132 12.69 -14.58 0.30
N LYS A 133 12.85 -15.62 -0.53
CA LYS A 133 11.74 -16.32 -1.19
C LYS A 133 10.73 -16.86 -0.18
N ARG A 134 11.22 -17.51 0.88
CA ARG A 134 10.38 -18.06 1.95
C ARG A 134 9.56 -16.97 2.66
N VAL A 135 10.21 -15.89 3.08
CA VAL A 135 9.56 -14.74 3.75
C VAL A 135 8.59 -14.04 2.81
N ASN A 136 8.95 -13.87 1.53
CA ASN A 136 8.07 -13.27 0.53
C ASN A 136 6.77 -14.06 0.37
N TYR A 137 6.84 -15.39 0.21
CA TYR A 137 5.64 -16.22 0.15
C TYR A 137 4.82 -16.19 1.45
N ALA A 138 5.47 -16.16 2.61
CA ALA A 138 4.77 -16.03 3.88
C ALA A 138 4.00 -14.70 3.96
N CYS A 139 4.62 -13.59 3.55
CA CYS A 139 3.94 -12.29 3.49
C CYS A 139 2.82 -12.26 2.44
N ALA A 140 2.99 -12.93 1.29
CA ALA A 140 1.94 -13.08 0.28
C ALA A 140 0.74 -13.88 0.81
N LEU A 141 1.00 -14.96 1.56
CA LEU A 141 -0.04 -15.76 2.20
C LEU A 141 -0.76 -14.99 3.32
N LEU A 142 -0.05 -14.14 4.07
CA LEU A 142 -0.68 -13.21 5.01
C LEU A 142 -1.57 -12.21 4.28
N ALA A 143 -1.10 -11.64 3.16
CA ALA A 143 -1.89 -10.74 2.34
C ALA A 143 -3.14 -11.43 1.79
N ASN A 144 -3.05 -12.70 1.38
CA ASN A 144 -4.21 -13.47 0.99
C ASN A 144 -5.14 -13.72 2.18
N GLY A 145 -4.66 -14.30 3.28
CA GLY A 145 -5.48 -14.63 4.45
C GLY A 145 -6.19 -13.42 5.06
N THR A 146 -5.58 -12.23 5.02
CA THR A 146 -6.20 -10.99 5.52
C THR A 146 -7.27 -10.41 4.59
N ARG A 147 -7.46 -10.92 3.37
CA ARG A 147 -8.62 -10.57 2.54
C ARG A 147 -9.95 -11.03 3.16
N GLU A 148 -9.90 -12.11 3.93
CA GLU A 148 -11.05 -12.57 4.70
C GLU A 148 -11.11 -11.83 6.03
N GLU A 149 -12.29 -11.35 6.43
CA GLU A 149 -12.49 -10.62 7.69
C GLU A 149 -11.95 -11.39 8.89
N VAL A 150 -12.20 -12.71 8.97
CA VAL A 150 -11.72 -13.58 10.06
C VAL A 150 -10.19 -13.56 10.13
N GLY A 151 -9.50 -13.62 8.99
CA GLY A 151 -8.04 -13.58 8.94
C GLY A 151 -7.47 -12.21 9.31
N ALA A 152 -8.13 -11.12 8.88
CA ALA A 152 -7.78 -9.77 9.28
C ALA A 152 -7.97 -9.56 10.80
N VAL A 153 -9.09 -10.03 11.36
CA VAL A 153 -9.35 -9.99 12.81
C VAL A 153 -8.34 -10.83 13.58
N GLU A 154 -7.99 -12.03 13.12
CA GLU A 154 -6.95 -12.86 13.75
C GLU A 154 -5.59 -12.15 13.73
N PHE A 155 -5.20 -11.54 12.60
CA PHE A 155 -3.95 -10.81 12.46
C PHE A 155 -3.89 -9.56 13.36
N VAL A 156 -4.96 -8.76 13.37
CA VAL A 156 -5.06 -7.52 14.15
C VAL A 156 -5.25 -7.81 15.64
N GLY A 157 -6.03 -8.83 15.99
CA GLY A 157 -6.32 -9.24 17.36
C GLY A 157 -5.09 -9.71 18.13
N LEU A 158 -4.04 -10.15 17.42
CA LEU A 158 -2.73 -10.37 18.04
C LEU A 158 -2.07 -9.05 18.51
N SER A 159 -2.37 -7.94 17.84
CA SER A 159 -1.66 -6.65 17.99
C SER A 159 -2.30 -5.69 19.00
N PHE A 160 -3.48 -6.01 19.55
CA PHE A 160 -4.13 -5.26 20.62
C PHE A 160 -4.27 -6.14 21.88
N PRO A 161 -4.20 -5.57 23.10
CA PRO A 161 -4.60 -6.30 24.31
C PRO A 161 -6.06 -6.79 24.17
N GLU A 162 -6.36 -7.92 24.82
CA GLU A 162 -7.53 -8.79 24.61
C GLU A 162 -8.91 -8.11 24.67
N GLU A 163 -8.98 -6.89 25.19
CA GLU A 163 -10.20 -6.08 25.35
C GLU A 163 -10.81 -5.59 24.02
N ALA A 164 -10.09 -5.73 22.89
CA ALA A 164 -10.52 -5.24 21.58
C ALA A 164 -11.17 -6.30 20.66
N VAL A 165 -11.26 -7.56 21.08
CA VAL A 165 -11.86 -8.65 20.28
C VAL A 165 -13.26 -8.99 20.82
N PRO A 166 -14.33 -8.89 20.02
CA PRO A 166 -15.66 -9.34 20.42
C PRO A 166 -15.62 -10.81 20.84
N THR A 167 -16.20 -11.15 22.00
CA THR A 167 -16.24 -12.52 22.55
C THR A 167 -16.87 -13.57 21.62
N THR A 168 -17.53 -13.14 20.54
CA THR A 168 -18.22 -13.97 19.54
C THR A 168 -17.31 -14.59 18.48
N THR A 169 -16.06 -14.15 18.32
CA THR A 169 -15.09 -14.72 17.35
C THR A 169 -14.12 -15.74 17.97
N ARG A 170 -14.36 -16.17 19.22
CA ARG A 170 -13.59 -17.25 19.87
C ARG A 170 -13.88 -18.58 19.17
N SER A 171 -13.07 -18.95 18.18
CA SER A 171 -13.11 -20.29 17.58
C SER A 171 -12.66 -21.33 18.62
N SER A 172 -13.56 -22.26 18.93
CA SER A 172 -13.43 -23.28 19.97
C SER A 172 -12.45 -24.43 19.64
N SER A 173 -11.56 -24.30 18.66
CA SER A 173 -10.86 -25.45 18.05
C SER A 173 -9.48 -25.79 18.62
N CYS A 174 -9.11 -25.27 19.80
CA CYS A 174 -7.86 -25.64 20.47
C CYS A 174 -7.97 -25.74 22.00
N ILE A 175 -9.10 -26.28 22.49
CA ILE A 175 -9.21 -26.69 23.89
C ILE A 175 -8.32 -27.93 24.07
N ASP A 176 -7.17 -27.72 24.72
CA ASP A 176 -6.37 -28.77 25.34
C ASP A 176 -7.24 -29.44 26.42
N GLU A 177 -7.71 -30.67 26.17
CA GLU A 177 -8.68 -31.40 27.02
C GLU A 177 -8.17 -31.71 28.46
N ASN A 178 -7.00 -31.19 28.85
CA ASN A 178 -6.36 -31.45 30.15
C ASN A 178 -6.18 -30.22 31.05
N ARG A 179 -6.86 -29.10 30.81
CA ARG A 179 -6.77 -27.92 31.71
C ARG A 179 -8.12 -27.53 32.28
N GLY A 180 -8.15 -27.39 33.61
CA GLY A 180 -9.35 -27.11 34.40
C GLY A 180 -10.07 -25.83 34.01
N GLU A 181 -11.38 -25.80 34.28
CA GLU A 181 -12.38 -24.84 33.79
C GLU A 181 -12.25 -23.38 34.28
N ASP A 182 -11.19 -22.98 35.00
CA ASP A 182 -11.17 -21.71 35.75
C ASP A 182 -10.10 -20.67 35.33
N ASP A 183 -9.33 -20.87 34.25
CA ASP A 183 -8.37 -19.85 33.79
C ASP A 183 -8.79 -19.24 32.43
N PRO A 184 -9.09 -17.93 32.35
CA PRO A 184 -9.26 -17.28 31.06
C PRO A 184 -7.92 -17.37 30.32
N VAL A 185 -7.94 -17.93 29.10
CA VAL A 185 -6.76 -18.02 28.23
C VAL A 185 -6.30 -16.60 27.90
N VAL A 186 -5.37 -16.06 28.69
CA VAL A 186 -4.64 -14.84 28.36
C VAL A 186 -3.63 -15.21 27.27
N ARG A 187 -3.98 -14.99 26.00
CA ARG A 187 -3.01 -15.03 24.91
C ARG A 187 -2.24 -13.72 24.99
N ASP A 188 -0.99 -13.78 25.45
CA ASP A 188 -0.08 -12.62 25.44
C ASP A 188 -0.15 -11.90 24.08
N ALA A 189 -0.61 -10.65 24.08
CA ALA A 189 -0.68 -9.84 22.87
C ALA A 189 0.72 -9.71 22.26
N LYS A 190 0.93 -10.32 21.09
CA LYS A 190 2.18 -10.21 20.34
C LYS A 190 2.03 -9.02 19.38
N PRO A 191 2.87 -7.96 19.45
CA PRO A 191 2.74 -6.76 18.61
C PRO A 191 3.11 -7.04 17.14
N THR A 192 2.41 -7.98 16.51
CA THR A 192 2.75 -8.63 15.25
C THR A 192 2.66 -7.66 14.09
N ALA A 193 1.57 -6.88 14.00
CA ALA A 193 1.42 -5.85 12.99
C ALA A 193 2.53 -4.79 13.10
N THR A 194 2.89 -4.40 14.32
CA THR A 194 4.00 -3.46 14.57
C THR A 194 5.34 -4.06 14.13
N LEU A 195 5.62 -5.33 14.47
CA LEU A 195 6.87 -5.98 14.08
C LEU A 195 6.99 -6.11 12.55
N LEU A 196 5.93 -6.54 11.87
CA LEU A 196 5.92 -6.62 10.40
C LEU A 196 6.01 -5.25 9.73
N LEU A 197 5.37 -4.23 10.31
CA LEU A 197 5.55 -2.86 9.85
C LEU A 197 7.00 -2.39 10.00
N MET A 198 7.66 -2.70 11.12
CA MET A 198 9.09 -2.41 11.29
C MET A 198 9.98 -3.15 10.28
N ARG A 199 9.59 -4.36 9.85
CA ARG A 199 10.29 -5.09 8.78
C ARG A 199 10.10 -4.43 7.42
N LEU A 200 8.87 -4.04 7.08
CA LEU A 200 8.55 -3.31 5.85
C LEU A 200 9.37 -2.03 5.74
N LEU A 201 9.38 -1.21 6.80
CA LEU A 201 10.05 0.10 6.81
C LEU A 201 11.58 0.03 6.93
N ASN A 202 12.16 -1.15 7.15
CA ASN A 202 13.61 -1.28 7.29
C ASN A 202 14.25 -1.63 5.93
N PRO A 203 15.04 -0.73 5.34
CA PRO A 203 15.65 -0.95 4.03
C PRO A 203 16.69 -2.07 4.02
N SER A 204 17.19 -2.51 5.19
CA SER A 204 18.18 -3.59 5.31
C SER A 204 17.67 -4.95 4.82
N PHE A 205 16.35 -5.10 4.67
CA PHE A 205 15.74 -6.32 4.13
C PHE A 205 15.68 -6.34 2.61
N VAL A 206 15.79 -5.18 1.97
CA VAL A 206 15.70 -5.03 0.52
C VAL A 206 17.07 -5.33 -0.09
N ASP A 207 17.08 -6.22 -1.09
CA ASP A 207 18.24 -6.51 -1.90
C ASP A 207 18.41 -5.43 -2.96
N VAL A 208 19.15 -4.37 -2.62
CA VAL A 208 19.37 -3.22 -3.51
C VAL A 208 20.35 -3.52 -4.65
N ASP A 209 21.11 -4.62 -4.54
CA ASP A 209 22.10 -5.01 -5.54
C ASP A 209 21.49 -5.84 -6.68
N SER A 210 20.29 -6.39 -6.45
CA SER A 210 19.52 -7.16 -7.40
C SER A 210 19.23 -6.37 -8.69
N VAL A 211 19.21 -7.09 -9.82
CA VAL A 211 18.91 -6.52 -11.14
C VAL A 211 17.47 -6.00 -11.19
N GLU A 212 16.57 -6.72 -10.53
CA GLU A 212 15.15 -6.41 -10.41
C GLU A 212 14.92 -5.11 -9.65
N TYR A 213 15.61 -4.91 -8.51
CA TYR A 213 15.56 -3.65 -7.76
C TYR A 213 16.04 -2.48 -8.62
N LYS A 214 17.21 -2.60 -9.26
CA LYS A 214 17.77 -1.56 -10.14
C LYS A 214 16.82 -1.22 -11.30
N SER A 215 16.16 -2.23 -11.85
CA SER A 215 15.14 -2.05 -12.89
C SER A 215 13.92 -1.30 -12.37
N SER A 216 13.44 -1.61 -11.17
CA SER A 216 12.31 -0.92 -10.53
C SER A 216 12.61 0.56 -10.24
N VAL A 217 13.82 0.89 -9.78
CA VAL A 217 14.28 2.27 -9.54
C VAL A 217 14.34 3.06 -10.86
N LYS A 218 14.85 2.44 -11.92
CA LYS A 218 14.91 3.06 -13.26
C LYS A 218 13.50 3.34 -13.81
N ALA A 219 12.56 2.43 -13.60
CA ALA A 219 11.17 2.60 -14.06
C ALA A 219 10.49 3.82 -13.44
N ILE A 220 10.75 4.12 -12.15
CA ILE A 220 10.17 5.29 -11.46
C ILE A 220 10.86 6.59 -11.84
N SER A 221 12.18 6.56 -12.03
CA SER A 221 12.97 7.77 -12.31
C SER A 221 12.72 8.36 -13.71
N GLY A 222 11.80 7.76 -14.48
CA GLY A 222 11.58 8.05 -15.87
C GLY A 222 12.69 7.49 -16.76
N ASN A 223 12.33 7.12 -17.99
CA ASN A 223 13.32 7.04 -19.06
C ASN A 223 13.90 8.45 -19.21
N ASN A 224 15.02 8.74 -18.53
CA ASN A 224 15.99 9.68 -19.06
C ASN A 224 16.41 9.11 -20.41
N LYS A 225 15.64 9.40 -21.45
CA LYS A 225 16.17 9.52 -22.80
C LYS A 225 17.13 10.69 -22.70
N GLU A 226 18.33 10.39 -22.24
CA GLU A 226 19.51 11.05 -22.73
C GLU A 226 19.34 11.02 -24.24
N TYR A 227 19.21 12.20 -24.85
CA TYR A 227 19.29 12.36 -26.29
C TYR A 227 20.71 11.95 -26.68
N ASP A 228 20.96 10.64 -26.75
CA ASP A 228 22.09 10.10 -27.48
C ASP A 228 21.65 10.19 -28.94
N SER A 229 22.24 11.14 -29.67
CA SER A 229 21.78 11.65 -30.96
C SER A 229 21.95 10.67 -32.12
N ASP A 230 22.23 9.39 -31.87
CA ASP A 230 22.86 8.51 -32.85
C ASP A 230 22.23 7.11 -32.94
N LEU A 231 20.90 6.96 -32.82
CA LEU A 231 20.25 5.66 -33.08
C LEU A 231 19.06 5.75 -34.04
N ASP A 232 19.16 4.94 -35.09
CA ASP A 232 18.36 4.92 -36.31
C ASP A 232 16.84 4.70 -36.09
N GLU A 233 16.09 5.40 -36.93
CA GLU A 233 14.65 5.64 -36.89
C GLU A 233 13.82 4.48 -37.47
N ASN A 234 13.96 3.24 -36.98
CA ASN A 234 13.28 2.08 -37.61
C ASN A 234 12.54 1.06 -36.70
N ASP A 235 12.40 1.25 -35.38
CA ASP A 235 11.63 0.32 -34.54
C ASP A 235 10.47 1.00 -33.78
N LEU A 236 9.51 1.54 -34.53
CA LEU A 236 8.19 1.92 -33.99
C LEU A 236 7.17 0.85 -34.38
N GLU A 237 7.04 -0.21 -33.57
CA GLU A 237 5.86 -1.07 -33.60
C GLU A 237 4.74 -0.41 -32.78
N GLU A 238 3.68 0.04 -33.47
CA GLU A 238 2.44 0.51 -32.87
C GLU A 238 1.66 -0.68 -32.26
N THR A 239 1.51 -0.70 -30.94
CA THR A 239 0.66 -1.69 -30.25
C THR A 239 -0.78 -1.21 -30.18
N HIS A 240 -1.71 -2.00 -30.74
CA HIS A 240 -3.14 -1.69 -30.84
C HIS A 240 -3.91 -1.84 -29.50
N PRO A 241 -5.08 -1.15 -29.33
CA PRO A 241 -5.82 -1.08 -28.06
C PRO A 241 -6.51 -2.37 -27.60
N GLU A 242 -6.61 -3.41 -28.43
CA GLU A 242 -7.34 -4.65 -28.08
C GLU A 242 -6.53 -5.64 -27.22
N GLU A 243 -5.25 -5.35 -26.92
CA GLU A 243 -4.42 -6.20 -26.06
C GLU A 243 -4.51 -5.90 -24.55
N GLN A 244 -5.15 -4.79 -24.13
CA GLN A 244 -5.23 -4.36 -22.72
C GLN A 244 -6.05 -5.30 -21.81
N ASP A 245 -7.07 -5.99 -22.35
CA ASP A 245 -7.86 -6.96 -21.57
C ASP A 245 -7.13 -8.31 -21.42
N LEU A 246 -6.31 -8.69 -22.41
CA LEU A 246 -5.40 -9.83 -22.29
C LEU A 246 -4.24 -9.52 -21.35
N GLU A 247 -3.81 -8.26 -21.27
CA GLU A 247 -2.80 -7.76 -20.34
C GLU A 247 -3.25 -7.92 -18.89
N THR A 248 -4.53 -7.76 -18.57
CA THR A 248 -5.03 -7.87 -17.18
C THR A 248 -4.99 -9.31 -16.67
N GLN A 249 -5.30 -10.29 -17.53
CA GLN A 249 -5.15 -11.72 -17.24
C GLN A 249 -3.69 -12.19 -17.33
N LYS A 250 -2.91 -11.65 -18.27
CA LYS A 250 -1.44 -11.85 -18.32
C LYS A 250 -0.76 -11.26 -17.09
N THR A 251 -1.22 -10.14 -16.52
CA THR A 251 -0.61 -9.49 -15.35
C THR A 251 -0.85 -10.33 -14.09
N GLN A 252 -2.00 -10.99 -13.96
CA GLN A 252 -2.24 -11.98 -12.90
C GLN A 252 -1.42 -13.26 -13.10
N GLN A 253 -1.22 -13.74 -14.34
CA GLN A 253 -0.33 -14.89 -14.63
C GLN A 253 1.18 -14.55 -14.61
N LEU A 254 1.58 -13.31 -14.90
CA LEU A 254 2.96 -12.79 -14.83
C LEU A 254 3.40 -12.56 -13.39
N SER A 255 2.46 -12.38 -12.45
CA SER A 255 2.73 -12.35 -11.01
C SER A 255 3.36 -13.66 -10.47
N VAL A 256 3.30 -14.74 -11.26
CA VAL A 256 3.92 -16.03 -10.92
C VAL A 256 5.32 -16.19 -11.52
N LYS A 257 5.76 -15.34 -12.46
CA LYS A 257 7.02 -15.52 -13.22
C LYS A 257 8.12 -14.49 -12.99
N ALA A 258 7.86 -13.35 -12.37
CA ALA A 258 8.94 -12.44 -11.98
C ALA A 258 9.36 -12.73 -10.54
N ASN A 259 10.63 -13.11 -10.38
CA ASN A 259 11.27 -13.49 -9.13
C ASN A 259 11.54 -12.23 -8.26
N GLU A 260 10.48 -11.47 -7.93
CA GLU A 260 10.50 -10.21 -7.17
C GLU A 260 10.62 -10.44 -5.65
N HIS A 261 11.58 -11.27 -5.25
CA HIS A 261 11.90 -11.49 -3.83
C HIS A 261 13.04 -10.57 -3.35
N TYR A 262 13.48 -9.60 -4.16
CA TYR A 262 14.44 -8.59 -3.71
C TYR A 262 13.87 -7.81 -2.51
N ASP A 263 12.55 -7.66 -2.44
CA ASP A 263 11.84 -7.11 -1.30
C ASP A 263 10.93 -8.18 -0.66
N PRO A 264 11.41 -8.90 0.36
CA PRO A 264 10.66 -9.99 0.98
C PRO A 264 9.43 -9.53 1.75
N TYR A 265 9.33 -8.24 2.10
CA TYR A 265 8.22 -7.68 2.89
C TYR A 265 7.23 -6.85 2.05
N GLN A 266 7.38 -6.80 0.73
CA GLN A 266 6.52 -5.99 -0.15
C GLN A 266 5.02 -6.21 0.07
N GLN A 267 4.61 -7.46 0.33
CA GLN A 267 3.21 -7.84 0.52
C GLN A 267 2.65 -7.41 1.88
N VAL A 268 3.48 -6.96 2.83
CA VAL A 268 3.00 -6.36 4.09
C VAL A 268 2.18 -5.09 3.79
N ALA A 269 2.48 -4.35 2.72
CA ALA A 269 1.66 -3.21 2.31
C ALA A 269 0.21 -3.64 1.96
N SER A 270 0.04 -4.79 1.32
CA SER A 270 -1.28 -5.38 1.03
C SER A 270 -1.97 -5.87 2.30
N VAL A 271 -1.22 -6.43 3.25
CA VAL A 271 -1.75 -6.77 4.59
C VAL A 271 -2.30 -5.52 5.29
N LEU A 272 -1.55 -4.41 5.30
CA LEU A 272 -1.99 -3.13 5.88
C LEU A 272 -3.26 -2.61 5.20
N MET A 273 -3.33 -2.71 3.87
CA MET A 273 -4.52 -2.34 3.11
C MET A 273 -5.74 -3.17 3.52
N ASN A 274 -5.58 -4.49 3.66
CA ASN A 274 -6.69 -5.36 4.02
C ASN A 274 -7.19 -5.10 5.45
N ILE A 275 -6.28 -5.02 6.43
CA ILE A 275 -6.68 -4.83 7.83
C ILE A 275 -7.34 -3.46 8.07
N THR A 276 -7.01 -2.44 7.29
CA THR A 276 -7.60 -1.09 7.41
C THR A 276 -9.01 -0.99 6.85
N GLN A 277 -9.51 -2.03 6.18
CA GLN A 277 -10.95 -2.14 5.91
C GLN A 277 -11.73 -2.23 7.24
N LEU A 278 -11.13 -2.84 8.27
CA LEU A 278 -11.66 -2.88 9.63
C LEU A 278 -11.33 -1.60 10.40
N GLU A 279 -12.25 -1.18 11.27
CA GLU A 279 -12.03 -0.02 12.15
C GLU A 279 -10.85 -0.23 13.10
N SER A 280 -10.64 -1.44 13.61
CA SER A 280 -9.50 -1.81 14.45
C SER A 280 -8.15 -1.62 13.74
N GLY A 281 -8.07 -1.96 12.44
CA GLY A 281 -6.87 -1.72 11.63
C GLY A 281 -6.61 -0.24 11.37
N ARG A 282 -7.65 0.57 11.17
CA ARG A 282 -7.49 2.04 11.06
C ARG A 282 -7.01 2.64 12.38
N LYS A 283 -7.63 2.25 13.50
CA LYS A 283 -7.19 2.65 14.84
C LYS A 283 -5.74 2.27 15.12
N PHE A 284 -5.29 1.10 14.65
CA PHE A 284 -3.89 0.68 14.78
C PHE A 284 -2.94 1.68 14.10
N LEU A 285 -3.21 2.07 12.85
CA LEU A 285 -2.33 2.99 12.13
C LEU A 285 -2.40 4.43 12.63
N MET A 286 -3.59 4.89 13.01
CA MET A 286 -3.84 6.26 13.46
C MET A 286 -3.48 6.49 14.94
N LYS A 287 -3.13 5.44 15.68
CA LYS A 287 -2.74 5.56 17.08
C LYS A 287 -1.52 6.47 17.21
N LEU A 288 -1.64 7.48 18.07
CA LEU A 288 -0.57 8.39 18.42
C LEU A 288 0.46 7.68 19.32
N ILE A 289 1.72 7.76 18.90
CA ILE A 289 2.90 7.19 19.54
C ILE A 289 3.74 8.37 20.04
N HIS A 290 3.85 8.47 21.37
CA HIS A 290 4.63 9.49 22.03
C HIS A 290 6.05 8.98 22.21
N LYS A 291 7.03 9.68 21.65
CA LYS A 291 8.44 9.44 21.92
C LYS A 291 8.80 10.09 23.27
N PRO A 292 9.55 9.40 24.14
CA PRO A 292 10.07 10.04 25.34
C PRO A 292 10.89 11.27 24.94
N ASN A 293 10.78 12.35 25.72
CA ASN A 293 11.48 13.61 25.43
C ASN A 293 12.99 13.35 25.42
N ASP A 294 13.63 13.43 24.26
CA ASP A 294 15.05 13.73 24.18
C ASP A 294 15.25 15.20 24.54
N GLU A 295 16.27 15.50 25.35
CA GLU A 295 16.53 16.82 25.95
C GLU A 295 16.64 17.99 24.92
N ASP A 296 16.75 17.68 23.62
CA ASP A 296 16.93 18.64 22.52
C ASP A 296 15.70 18.85 21.61
N THR A 297 14.55 18.18 21.86
CA THR A 297 13.40 18.26 20.92
C THR A 297 12.33 19.25 21.38
N THR A 298 11.98 20.21 20.52
CA THR A 298 10.82 21.10 20.73
C THR A 298 9.54 20.26 20.85
N ALA A 299 8.68 20.61 21.83
CA ALA A 299 7.51 19.82 22.26
C ALA A 299 6.52 19.42 21.14
N SER A 300 6.59 20.05 19.96
CA SER A 300 5.68 19.79 18.82
C SER A 300 5.99 18.50 18.03
N ASN A 301 7.20 17.93 18.14
CA ASN A 301 7.64 16.79 17.31
C ASN A 301 7.66 15.43 18.04
N ASN A 302 7.17 15.38 19.28
CA ASN A 302 7.31 14.19 20.12
C ASN A 302 6.18 13.16 19.90
N THR A 303 5.22 13.45 19.03
CA THR A 303 4.09 12.56 18.73
C THR A 303 4.07 12.22 17.25
N SER A 304 4.05 10.92 16.93
CA SER A 304 3.97 10.38 15.57
C SER A 304 2.94 9.26 15.49
N SER A 305 2.59 8.80 14.31
CA SER A 305 1.70 7.64 14.12
C SER A 305 2.32 6.62 13.17
N HIS A 306 1.84 5.38 13.22
CA HIS A 306 2.22 4.37 12.22
C HIS A 306 1.78 4.81 10.81
N LEU A 307 0.65 5.52 10.68
CA LEU A 307 0.21 6.12 9.42
C LEU A 307 1.26 7.08 8.85
N GLN A 308 1.81 7.99 9.66
CA GLN A 308 2.85 8.92 9.20
C GLN A 308 4.13 8.17 8.79
N SER A 309 4.47 7.07 9.45
CA SER A 309 5.67 6.29 9.13
C SER A 309 5.62 5.59 7.77
N ILE A 310 4.42 5.33 7.22
CA ILE A 310 4.26 4.66 5.92
C ILE A 310 4.12 5.63 4.74
N LEU A 311 3.93 6.94 4.97
CA LEU A 311 3.77 7.91 3.88
C LEU A 311 4.94 7.94 2.87
N PRO A 312 6.22 7.83 3.28
CA PRO A 312 7.33 7.82 2.33
C PRO A 312 7.28 6.65 1.34
N GLU A 313 6.64 5.54 1.71
CA GLU A 313 6.52 4.34 0.88
C GLU A 313 5.62 4.57 -0.37
N LEU A 314 4.85 5.66 -0.44
CA LEU A 314 4.19 6.09 -1.68
C LEU A 314 5.18 6.40 -2.81
N ASN A 315 6.44 6.69 -2.50
CA ASN A 315 7.50 6.91 -3.50
C ASN A 315 8.45 5.70 -3.61
N SER A 316 8.06 4.53 -3.09
CA SER A 316 8.90 3.34 -3.14
C SER A 316 9.15 2.87 -4.59
N PRO A 317 10.38 2.42 -4.93
CA PRO A 317 10.68 1.70 -6.17
C PRO A 317 9.72 0.55 -6.45
N ASN A 318 9.22 -0.07 -5.37
CA ASN A 318 8.36 -1.24 -5.45
C ASN A 318 6.87 -0.85 -5.61
N VAL A 319 6.28 -1.25 -6.74
CA VAL A 319 4.85 -0.99 -7.05
C VAL A 319 3.90 -1.71 -6.08
N HIS A 320 4.26 -2.88 -5.56
CA HIS A 320 3.44 -3.60 -4.58
C HIS A 320 3.31 -2.82 -3.27
N ARG A 321 4.40 -2.17 -2.85
CA ARG A 321 4.37 -1.26 -1.70
C ARG A 321 3.45 -0.07 -2.00
N ARG A 322 3.68 0.63 -3.11
CA ARG A 322 2.87 1.82 -3.47
C ARG A 322 1.37 1.49 -3.53
N ARG A 323 0.98 0.40 -4.20
CA ARG A 323 -0.42 -0.06 -4.30
C ARG A 323 -1.04 -0.31 -2.93
N GLY A 324 -0.36 -1.08 -2.07
CA GLY A 324 -0.86 -1.39 -0.73
C GLY A 324 -0.95 -0.15 0.16
N ILE A 325 0.05 0.73 0.11
CA ILE A 325 0.05 1.98 0.89
C ILE A 325 -1.04 2.94 0.41
N ALA A 326 -1.19 3.16 -0.89
CA ALA A 326 -2.25 4.03 -1.42
C ALA A 326 -3.64 3.53 -1.02
N GLY A 327 -3.90 2.22 -1.12
CA GLY A 327 -5.15 1.62 -0.64
C GLY A 327 -5.34 1.75 0.87
N THR A 328 -4.27 1.61 1.65
CA THR A 328 -4.29 1.83 3.11
C THR A 328 -4.70 3.26 3.46
N LEU A 329 -4.12 4.26 2.76
CA LEU A 329 -4.44 5.67 2.97
C LEU A 329 -5.90 5.99 2.58
N LYS A 330 -6.38 5.43 1.47
CA LYS A 330 -7.80 5.50 1.08
C LYS A 330 -8.69 4.97 2.20
N ASN A 331 -8.39 3.78 2.71
CA ASN A 331 -9.17 3.16 3.78
C ASN A 331 -9.20 4.03 5.04
N CYS A 332 -8.07 4.65 5.39
CA CYS A 332 -7.99 5.59 6.50
C CYS A 332 -8.94 6.79 6.34
N CYS A 333 -9.20 7.27 5.12
CA CYS A 333 -10.10 8.41 4.85
C CYS A 333 -11.58 8.11 5.14
N PHE A 334 -12.00 6.86 5.36
CA PHE A 334 -13.36 6.56 5.85
C PHE A 334 -13.59 6.97 7.31
N SER A 335 -12.53 7.25 8.08
CA SER A 335 -12.65 7.65 9.49
C SER A 335 -12.89 9.15 9.60
N GLN A 336 -14.14 9.58 9.38
CA GLN A 336 -14.51 11.01 9.31
C GLN A 336 -14.12 11.83 10.55
N ASP A 337 -14.13 11.19 11.74
CA ASP A 337 -13.69 11.82 13.00
C ASP A 337 -12.21 12.22 12.98
N PHE A 338 -11.40 11.56 12.14
CA PHE A 338 -9.98 11.82 11.99
C PHE A 338 -9.64 12.73 10.80
N THR A 339 -10.61 13.12 9.96
CA THR A 339 -10.35 13.92 8.75
C THR A 339 -9.62 15.23 9.05
N TRP A 340 -9.97 15.90 10.15
CA TRP A 340 -9.24 17.10 10.59
C TRP A 340 -7.76 16.82 10.86
N TRP A 341 -7.45 15.72 11.56
CA TRP A 341 -6.08 15.32 11.88
C TRP A 341 -5.31 14.90 10.63
N LEU A 342 -5.96 14.15 9.72
CA LEU A 342 -5.39 13.75 8.43
C LEU A 342 -4.98 14.95 7.57
N LEU A 343 -5.79 16.01 7.53
CA LEU A 343 -5.50 17.20 6.73
C LEU A 343 -4.52 18.16 7.42
N ASN A 344 -4.61 18.35 8.74
CA ASN A 344 -3.90 19.44 9.43
C ASN A 344 -2.63 19.00 10.16
N VAL A 345 -2.50 17.73 10.55
CA VAL A 345 -1.31 17.21 11.24
C VAL A 345 -0.51 16.29 10.34
N VAL A 346 -1.20 15.43 9.57
CA VAL A 346 -0.55 14.49 8.65
C VAL A 346 -0.22 15.14 7.30
N HIS A 347 -0.95 16.19 6.92
CA HIS A 347 -0.89 16.79 5.58
C HIS A 347 -1.11 15.76 4.47
N LEU A 348 -2.07 14.85 4.70
CA LEU A 348 -2.33 13.71 3.84
C LEU A 348 -2.64 14.12 2.40
N ASP A 349 -3.38 15.20 2.21
CA ASP A 349 -3.69 15.79 0.90
C ASP A 349 -2.43 16.05 0.07
N LYS A 350 -1.37 16.61 0.67
CA LYS A 350 -0.10 16.82 -0.04
C LYS A 350 0.55 15.51 -0.45
N CYS A 351 0.54 14.51 0.44
CA CYS A 351 1.05 13.18 0.14
C CYS A 351 0.27 12.49 -0.99
N LEU A 352 -1.04 12.73 -1.10
CA LEU A 352 -1.89 12.16 -2.14
C LEU A 352 -1.77 12.90 -3.48
N LEU A 353 -1.61 14.22 -3.46
CA LEU A 353 -1.55 15.06 -4.66
C LEU A 353 -0.17 15.06 -5.32
N LEU A 354 0.92 14.96 -4.55
CA LEU A 354 2.27 15.03 -5.10
C LEU A 354 2.60 13.91 -6.12
N PRO A 355 2.12 12.66 -5.96
CA PRO A 355 2.25 11.64 -7.01
C PRO A 355 1.38 11.89 -8.25
N LEU A 356 0.31 12.66 -8.13
CA LEU A 356 -0.58 13.02 -9.26
C LEU A 356 -0.08 14.25 -10.04
N ALA A 357 0.78 15.06 -9.43
CA ALA A 357 1.42 16.20 -10.08
C ALA A 357 2.46 15.76 -11.13
N GLY A 358 2.46 16.43 -12.27
CA GLY A 358 3.37 16.15 -13.39
C GLY A 358 4.35 17.27 -13.70
N PRO A 359 5.01 17.20 -14.88
CA PRO A 359 6.06 18.13 -15.28
C PRO A 359 5.54 19.45 -15.89
N GLU A 360 4.22 19.67 -15.93
CA GLU A 360 3.62 20.85 -16.54
C GLU A 360 4.02 22.15 -15.85
N GLU A 361 4.30 23.18 -16.64
CA GLU A 361 4.55 24.51 -16.12
C GLU A 361 3.25 25.18 -15.67
N LEU A 362 3.18 25.48 -14.37
CA LEU A 362 2.07 26.25 -13.81
C LEU A 362 2.22 27.75 -14.08
N THR A 363 1.13 28.38 -14.48
CA THR A 363 1.03 29.84 -14.62
C THR A 363 1.22 30.54 -13.28
N ILE A 364 1.49 31.85 -13.30
CA ILE A 364 1.67 32.64 -12.07
C ILE A 364 0.41 32.54 -11.19
N ASP A 365 -0.78 32.64 -11.78
CA ASP A 365 -2.04 32.59 -11.06
C ASP A 365 -2.32 31.23 -10.42
N GLU A 366 -1.93 30.14 -11.10
CA GLU A 366 -2.02 28.77 -10.57
C GLU A 366 -1.05 28.53 -9.42
N LYS A 367 0.11 29.19 -9.42
CA LYS A 367 1.11 29.12 -8.34
C LYS A 367 0.66 29.87 -7.08
N VAL A 368 -0.15 30.91 -7.20
CA VAL A 368 -0.59 31.72 -6.05
C VAL A 368 -1.42 30.85 -5.09
N GLY A 369 -0.91 30.60 -3.88
CA GLY A 369 -1.58 29.80 -2.85
C GLY A 369 -1.39 28.28 -2.99
N LEU A 370 -0.68 27.82 -4.02
CA LEU A 370 -0.26 26.43 -4.16
C LEU A 370 1.06 26.21 -3.41
N ASP A 371 1.22 25.04 -2.80
CA ASP A 371 2.46 24.68 -2.12
C ASP A 371 3.66 24.72 -3.10
N PRO A 372 4.78 25.35 -2.72
CA PRO A 372 5.98 25.43 -3.56
C PRO A 372 6.48 24.09 -4.09
N ASP A 373 6.31 22.99 -3.33
CA ASP A 373 6.83 21.69 -3.72
C ASP A 373 6.27 21.20 -5.06
N TYR A 374 5.04 21.59 -5.42
CA TYR A 374 4.42 21.18 -6.69
C TYR A 374 5.11 21.79 -7.91
N TRP A 375 5.58 23.03 -7.84
CA TRP A 375 6.18 23.73 -8.98
C TRP A 375 7.71 23.89 -8.88
N LEU A 376 8.30 23.56 -7.73
CA LEU A 376 9.76 23.40 -7.58
C LEU A 376 10.26 22.01 -8.00
N SER A 377 9.35 21.04 -8.20
CA SER A 377 9.71 19.68 -8.66
C SER A 377 10.33 19.64 -10.06
N GLY A 378 10.10 20.67 -10.88
CA GLY A 378 10.70 20.84 -12.20
C GLY A 378 10.20 19.86 -13.28
N PRO A 379 10.73 19.95 -14.50
CA PRO A 379 10.29 19.14 -15.65
C PRO A 379 10.67 17.65 -15.55
N SER A 380 11.55 17.27 -14.62
CA SER A 380 11.90 15.87 -14.34
C SER A 380 10.84 15.14 -13.50
N LYS A 381 9.79 15.83 -13.05
CA LYS A 381 8.73 15.24 -12.24
C LYS A 381 7.92 14.25 -13.07
N VAL A 382 7.93 12.99 -12.65
CA VAL A 382 7.13 11.92 -13.24
C VAL A 382 5.89 11.69 -12.38
N ARG A 383 4.71 11.66 -13.01
CA ARG A 383 3.46 11.23 -12.36
C ARG A 383 3.53 9.76 -12.00
N GLU A 384 2.78 9.33 -11.00
CA GLU A 384 2.66 7.92 -10.67
C GLU A 384 2.26 7.09 -11.90
N PRO A 385 3.12 6.16 -12.37
CA PRO A 385 2.83 5.40 -13.58
C PRO A 385 1.76 4.33 -13.36
N ASP A 386 1.59 3.81 -12.14
CA ASP A 386 0.65 2.73 -11.87
C ASP A 386 -0.80 3.23 -11.74
N ARG A 387 -1.69 2.72 -12.60
CA ARG A 387 -3.11 3.10 -12.62
C ARG A 387 -3.83 2.81 -11.29
N LEU A 388 -3.51 1.69 -10.62
CA LEU A 388 -4.21 1.30 -9.38
C LEU A 388 -3.80 2.20 -8.21
N VAL A 389 -2.53 2.63 -8.18
CA VAL A 389 -2.07 3.66 -7.24
C VAL A 389 -2.80 4.97 -7.52
N ARG A 390 -2.78 5.48 -8.76
CA ARG A 390 -3.48 6.74 -9.11
C ARG A 390 -4.95 6.72 -8.71
N LEU A 391 -5.68 5.66 -9.07
CA LEU A 391 -7.08 5.48 -8.68
C LEU A 391 -7.28 5.57 -7.17
N SER A 392 -6.48 4.84 -6.40
CA SER A 392 -6.57 4.84 -4.92
C SER A 392 -6.29 6.23 -4.32
N LEU A 393 -5.36 6.99 -4.90
CA LEU A 393 -5.06 8.36 -4.45
C LEU A 393 -6.22 9.32 -4.74
N VAL A 394 -6.81 9.25 -5.94
CA VAL A 394 -7.95 10.09 -6.33
C VAL A 394 -9.18 9.75 -5.48
N GLU A 395 -9.47 8.47 -5.26
CA GLU A 395 -10.55 8.05 -4.37
C GLU A 395 -10.34 8.52 -2.92
N ALA A 396 -9.10 8.51 -2.42
CA ALA A 396 -8.78 9.04 -1.10
C ALA A 396 -9.08 10.55 -1.01
N ILE A 397 -8.70 11.32 -2.05
CA ILE A 397 -9.01 12.76 -2.14
C ILE A 397 -10.53 12.98 -2.19
N LEU A 398 -11.25 12.18 -2.96
CA LEU A 398 -12.71 12.23 -3.07
C LEU A 398 -13.38 11.99 -1.70
N LEU A 399 -12.90 11.02 -0.91
CA LEU A 399 -13.38 10.76 0.45
C LEU A 399 -13.14 11.95 1.39
N LEU A 400 -11.98 12.62 1.28
CA LEU A 400 -11.69 13.83 2.05
C LEU A 400 -12.63 14.99 1.67
N LEU A 401 -12.94 15.17 0.37
CA LEU A 401 -13.90 16.16 -0.12
C LEU A 401 -15.34 15.86 0.32
N ALA A 402 -15.73 14.59 0.29
CA ALA A 402 -17.05 14.13 0.70
C ALA A 402 -17.28 14.21 2.22
N SER A 403 -16.20 14.26 3.02
CA SER A 403 -16.27 14.27 4.49
C SER A 403 -16.98 15.49 5.08
N GLY A 404 -17.04 16.63 4.37
CA GLY A 404 -17.79 17.79 4.83
C GLY A 404 -17.31 19.12 4.27
N ARG A 405 -18.14 20.15 4.43
CA ARG A 405 -17.91 21.52 3.93
C ARG A 405 -16.55 22.10 4.35
N GLN A 406 -16.22 22.03 5.63
CA GLN A 406 -14.95 22.58 6.16
C GLN A 406 -13.71 21.97 5.49
N TYR A 407 -13.79 20.70 5.10
CA TYR A 407 -12.69 19.98 4.46
C TYR A 407 -12.60 20.32 2.96
N ARG A 408 -13.74 20.52 2.28
CA ARG A 408 -13.76 21.11 0.94
C ARG A 408 -13.15 22.50 0.94
N GLU A 409 -13.52 23.36 1.89
CA GLU A 409 -12.93 24.70 2.02
C GLU A 409 -11.41 24.63 2.22
N THR A 410 -10.94 23.70 3.08
CA THR A 410 -9.50 23.46 3.29
C THR A 410 -8.79 23.03 1.99
N LEU A 411 -9.35 22.07 1.25
CA LEU A 411 -8.76 21.58 0.00
C LEU A 411 -8.84 22.63 -1.13
N ARG A 412 -9.92 23.42 -1.20
CA ARG A 412 -10.00 24.58 -2.08
C ARG A 412 -8.89 25.56 -1.77
N GLN A 413 -8.69 25.92 -0.49
CA GLN A 413 -7.61 26.80 0.02
C GLN A 413 -6.20 26.24 -0.20
N ARG A 414 -6.03 24.95 -0.48
CA ARG A 414 -4.73 24.34 -0.80
C ARG A 414 -4.54 24.12 -2.30
N ARG A 415 -5.39 24.76 -3.13
CA ARG A 415 -5.34 24.70 -4.59
C ARG A 415 -5.43 23.27 -5.15
N THR A 416 -6.11 22.34 -4.47
CA THR A 416 -6.26 20.95 -4.91
C THR A 416 -6.81 20.84 -6.34
N TYR A 417 -7.72 21.75 -6.74
CA TYR A 417 -8.26 21.81 -8.09
C TYR A 417 -7.19 21.92 -9.19
N VAL A 418 -6.12 22.68 -8.96
CA VAL A 418 -5.06 22.89 -9.95
C VAL A 418 -4.40 21.57 -10.30
N ILE A 419 -4.02 20.78 -9.29
CA ILE A 419 -3.34 19.49 -9.48
C ILE A 419 -4.29 18.47 -10.13
N ILE A 420 -5.54 18.37 -9.66
CA ILE A 420 -6.52 17.43 -10.23
C ILE A 420 -6.82 17.76 -11.69
N LYS A 421 -7.01 19.04 -12.02
CA LYS A 421 -7.22 19.49 -13.41
C LYS A 421 -6.04 19.12 -14.31
N MET A 422 -4.80 19.37 -13.84
CA MET A 422 -3.60 19.03 -14.61
C MET A 422 -3.42 17.51 -14.78
N ALA A 423 -3.84 16.70 -13.81
CA ALA A 423 -3.81 15.26 -13.93
C ALA A 423 -4.90 14.74 -14.89
N ASP A 424 -6.11 15.27 -14.81
CA ASP A 424 -7.27 14.89 -15.63
C ASP A 424 -7.04 15.14 -17.13
N MET A 425 -6.39 16.25 -17.50
CA MET A 425 -6.10 16.59 -18.90
C MET A 425 -5.20 15.58 -19.63
N VAL A 426 -4.45 14.75 -18.90
CA VAL A 426 -3.52 13.76 -19.46
C VAL A 426 -3.86 12.33 -19.05
N GLU A 427 -4.93 12.12 -18.28
CA GLU A 427 -5.32 10.78 -17.83
C GLU A 427 -6.02 10.04 -18.97
N GLU A 428 -5.51 8.85 -19.29
CA GLU A 428 -6.05 8.00 -20.35
C GLU A 428 -7.11 7.03 -19.83
N ASN A 429 -7.08 6.71 -18.53
CA ASN A 429 -7.99 5.76 -17.93
C ASN A 429 -9.33 6.42 -17.55
N GLU A 430 -10.42 5.97 -18.18
CA GLU A 430 -11.77 6.51 -17.99
C GLU A 430 -12.25 6.44 -16.52
N GLU A 431 -12.01 5.31 -15.84
CA GLU A 431 -12.41 5.13 -14.43
C GLU A 431 -11.75 6.19 -13.52
N ILE A 432 -10.46 6.49 -13.75
CA ILE A 432 -9.74 7.51 -13.00
C ILE A 432 -10.25 8.91 -13.35
N GLY A 433 -10.44 9.21 -14.64
CA GLY A 433 -10.97 10.50 -15.12
C GLY A 433 -12.35 10.80 -14.53
N GLU A 434 -13.23 9.81 -14.44
CA GLU A 434 -14.53 9.96 -13.77
C GLU A 434 -14.37 10.35 -12.29
N ARG A 435 -13.49 9.67 -11.54
CA ARG A 435 -13.25 10.01 -10.12
C ARG A 435 -12.60 11.39 -9.98
N MET A 436 -11.75 11.81 -10.91
CA MET A 436 -11.17 13.17 -10.95
C MET A 436 -12.24 14.22 -11.21
N ASN A 437 -13.15 13.97 -12.15
CA ASN A 437 -14.29 14.85 -12.42
C ASN A 437 -15.21 14.99 -11.20
N GLU A 438 -15.49 13.90 -10.47
CA GLU A 438 -16.22 13.97 -9.21
C GLU A 438 -15.50 14.86 -8.17
N CYS A 439 -14.17 14.75 -8.06
CA CYS A 439 -13.39 15.66 -7.20
C CYS A 439 -13.57 17.11 -7.62
N VAL A 440 -13.51 17.41 -8.93
CA VAL A 440 -13.74 18.75 -9.48
C VAL A 440 -15.13 19.25 -9.15
N GLN A 441 -16.17 18.41 -9.25
CA GLN A 441 -17.53 18.79 -8.90
C GLN A 441 -17.66 19.19 -7.42
N TYR A 442 -17.06 18.43 -6.51
CA TYR A 442 -17.02 18.81 -5.09
C TYR A 442 -16.25 20.11 -4.85
N LEU A 443 -15.15 20.34 -5.56
CA LEU A 443 -14.34 21.54 -5.42
C LEU A 443 -15.05 22.79 -5.97
N ARG A 444 -15.78 22.68 -7.07
CA ARG A 444 -16.45 23.81 -7.74
C ARG A 444 -17.86 24.09 -7.25
N ARG A 445 -18.56 23.10 -6.68
CA ARG A 445 -19.91 23.29 -6.17
C ARG A 445 -19.89 24.24 -4.96
N ASP A 446 -20.78 25.23 -5.01
CA ASP A 446 -21.11 26.09 -3.86
C ASP A 446 -21.97 25.36 -2.83
N GLU A 447 -21.87 25.80 -1.59
CA GLU A 447 -22.63 25.23 -0.49
C GLU A 447 -24.10 25.68 -0.56
N GLU A 448 -25.00 24.87 -0.01
CA GLU A 448 -26.44 25.15 -0.08
C GLU A 448 -26.79 26.48 0.60
N GLY A 449 -27.46 27.36 -0.14
CA GLY A 449 -27.88 28.67 0.34
C GLY A 449 -26.87 29.80 0.14
N GLU A 450 -25.75 29.54 -0.54
CA GLU A 450 -24.75 30.56 -0.87
C GLU A 450 -24.87 31.07 -2.31
N GLU A 451 -24.33 32.26 -2.57
CA GLU A 451 -24.28 32.84 -3.91
C GLU A 451 -23.33 32.03 -4.82
N GLU A 452 -23.65 31.99 -6.11
CA GLU A 452 -22.83 31.33 -7.13
C GLU A 452 -21.44 31.97 -7.20
N GLY A 453 -20.41 31.12 -7.16
CA GLY A 453 -19.00 31.52 -7.15
C GLY A 453 -18.49 32.03 -5.80
N SER A 454 -19.29 31.95 -4.73
CA SER A 454 -18.88 32.40 -3.38
C SER A 454 -17.76 31.53 -2.78
N SER A 455 -17.69 30.24 -3.13
CA SER A 455 -16.65 29.33 -2.64
C SER A 455 -15.28 29.65 -3.24
N ASP A 456 -15.23 29.90 -4.54
CA ASP A 456 -14.00 30.30 -5.24
C ASP A 456 -13.53 31.66 -4.74
N ARG A 457 -14.44 32.64 -4.59
CA ARG A 457 -14.10 33.97 -4.07
C ARG A 457 -13.46 33.89 -2.69
N ARG A 458 -14.02 33.10 -1.77
CA ARG A 458 -13.46 32.91 -0.42
C ARG A 458 -12.08 32.27 -0.45
N ALA A 459 -11.83 31.29 -1.31
CA ALA A 459 -10.49 30.73 -1.47
C ALA A 459 -9.50 31.81 -1.97
N TYR A 460 -9.90 32.61 -2.98
CA TYR A 460 -9.09 33.71 -3.49
C TYR A 460 -8.80 34.81 -2.47
N GLU A 461 -9.76 35.17 -1.64
CA GLU A 461 -9.58 36.13 -0.56
C GLU A 461 -8.52 35.66 0.45
N VAL A 462 -8.51 34.36 0.78
CA VAL A 462 -7.48 33.77 1.66
C VAL A 462 -6.10 33.87 1.02
N TYR A 463 -5.98 33.63 -0.29
CA TYR A 463 -4.70 33.79 -1.01
C TYR A 463 -4.21 35.22 -1.01
N ALA A 464 -5.10 36.17 -1.33
CA ALA A 464 -4.80 37.58 -1.34
C ALA A 464 -4.34 38.05 0.05
N ARG A 465 -5.04 37.63 1.12
CA ARG A 465 -4.65 37.95 2.50
C ARG A 465 -3.28 37.39 2.86
N GLY A 466 -3.00 36.13 2.53
CA GLY A 466 -1.70 35.51 2.79
C GLY A 466 -0.53 36.11 1.99
N MET A 467 -0.80 36.80 0.88
CA MET A 467 0.22 37.61 0.18
C MET A 467 0.45 38.95 0.88
N VAL A 468 -0.61 39.61 1.37
CA VAL A 468 -0.52 40.88 2.11
C VAL A 468 0.19 40.70 3.46
N GLU A 469 -0.13 39.64 4.21
CA GLU A 469 0.51 39.34 5.50
C GLU A 469 2.02 39.07 5.33
N ARG A 470 2.42 38.29 4.32
CA ARG A 470 3.84 38.06 4.00
C ARG A 470 4.56 39.34 3.56
N ASN A 471 3.92 40.19 2.77
CA ASN A 471 4.49 41.48 2.38
C ASN A 471 4.62 42.43 3.58
N GLY A 472 3.67 42.42 4.51
CA GLY A 472 3.72 43.19 5.75
C GLY A 472 4.81 42.72 6.71
N GLU A 473 5.08 41.41 6.81
CA GLU A 473 6.21 40.86 7.56
C GLU A 473 7.56 41.20 6.91
N PHE A 474 7.64 41.16 5.57
CA PHE A 474 8.81 41.64 4.82
C PHE A 474 9.07 43.14 5.02
N ASP A 475 8.03 43.98 5.02
CA ASP A 475 8.14 45.41 5.27
C ASP A 475 8.47 45.72 6.74
N CYS A 476 7.95 44.95 7.70
CA CYS A 476 8.32 45.06 9.11
C CYS A 476 9.78 44.64 9.35
N GLY A 477 10.25 43.56 8.70
CA GLY A 477 11.65 43.14 8.70
C GLY A 477 12.59 44.16 8.06
N ARG A 478 12.15 44.84 7.00
CA ARG A 478 12.89 45.97 6.39
C ARG A 478 12.95 47.18 7.33
N LYS A 479 11.87 47.46 8.06
CA LYS A 479 11.80 48.53 9.07
C LYS A 479 12.72 48.23 10.27
N LEU A 480 12.83 46.96 10.68
CA LEU A 480 13.77 46.55 11.73
C LEU A 480 15.24 46.69 11.29
N LEU A 481 15.56 46.33 10.04
CA LEU A 481 16.92 46.47 9.47
C LEU A 481 17.33 47.93 9.17
N LEU A 482 16.37 48.86 9.11
CA LEU A 482 16.62 50.29 8.85
C LEU A 482 16.68 51.14 10.14
N THR A 483 16.54 50.55 11.33
CA THR A 483 16.55 51.29 12.61
C THR A 483 17.88 51.24 13.37
N ASP A 484 18.87 50.46 12.92
CA ASP A 484 20.25 50.52 13.43
C ASP A 484 21.08 51.54 12.63
N GLY A 485 20.72 52.82 12.73
CA GLY A 485 21.44 53.87 12.01
C GLY A 485 20.92 55.28 12.21
N LYS A 486 21.09 55.84 13.41
CA LYS A 486 21.23 57.28 13.75
C LYS A 486 20.21 58.27 13.17
N ASP A 487 19.44 58.87 14.10
CA ASP A 487 19.04 60.28 14.16
C ASP A 487 18.62 60.98 12.85
N GLY A 488 17.32 61.07 12.61
CA GLY A 488 16.75 62.00 11.65
C GLY A 488 15.22 61.95 11.64
N GLU A 489 14.58 63.02 12.11
CA GLU A 489 13.13 63.24 11.98
C GLU A 489 12.68 63.07 10.52
N VAL A 490 11.69 62.23 10.27
CA VAL A 490 10.93 62.21 9.01
C VAL A 490 9.45 62.35 9.35
N LYS A 491 8.86 63.43 8.84
CA LYS A 491 7.45 63.79 8.99
C LYS A 491 6.55 62.77 8.29
N GLU A 492 5.49 62.37 8.97
CA GLU A 492 4.30 61.76 8.36
C GLU A 492 3.73 62.72 7.32
N ASN A 493 3.69 62.30 6.06
CA ASN A 493 2.83 62.88 5.04
C ASN A 493 2.21 61.73 4.25
N ASP A 494 0.90 61.86 4.08
CA ASP A 494 -0.02 60.95 3.43
C ASP A 494 0.44 60.49 2.05
N ILE A 495 0.30 59.18 1.77
CA ILE A 495 0.32 58.63 0.42
C ILE A 495 -1.11 58.16 0.15
N GLU A 496 -1.93 59.05 -0.42
CA GLU A 496 -3.10 58.66 -1.20
C GLU A 496 -2.59 57.95 -2.47
N VAL A 497 -2.99 56.69 -2.65
CA VAL A 497 -2.76 55.96 -3.90
C VAL A 497 -4.06 56.00 -4.71
N ASP A 498 -4.03 56.78 -5.78
CA ASP A 498 -5.10 56.96 -6.76
C ASP A 498 -5.23 55.70 -7.64
N TYR A 499 -6.43 55.11 -7.67
CA TYR A 499 -6.78 53.94 -8.47
C TYR A 499 -7.65 54.39 -9.65
N ASP A 500 -7.06 55.11 -10.59
CA ASP A 500 -7.68 55.32 -11.89
C ASP A 500 -6.63 55.10 -12.98
N HIS A 501 -6.93 54.17 -13.88
CA HIS A 501 -6.22 53.75 -15.10
C HIS A 501 -5.45 52.43 -15.00
N ILE A 502 -6.21 51.33 -15.08
CA ILE A 502 -5.75 50.10 -15.70
C ILE A 502 -6.80 49.74 -16.76
N ASP A 503 -6.48 50.02 -18.03
CA ASP A 503 -7.04 49.35 -19.20
C ASP A 503 -6.20 48.10 -19.51
#